data_AF-A0A351ER42-F1
#
_entry.id   AF-A0A351ER42-F1
#
_cell.length_a   1.000
_cell.length_b   1.000
_cell.length_c   1.000
_cell.angle_alpha   90.00
_cell.angle_beta   90.00
_cell.angle_gamma   90.00
#
_symmetry.space_group_name_H-M   'P 1'
#
loop_
_entity.id
_entity.type
_entity.pdbx_description
1 polymer ?
#
loop_
_entity_poly.entity_id
_entity_poly.type
_entity_poly.pdbx_seq_one_letter_code
_entity_poly.pdbx_strand_id
1 'polypeptide(L)'
;MPTAGRTDDETASVQRSQPDRWFHHYRKLAALRRNTPMLHGSSWEWLTVSNDAVAFRRGPLCVVVNMGATDLVVSLSGTVLFDTHNTVDSPTTRFTLAPAQAVILASDSVES
;
A
#
# COMPACT_ATOMS: atom_id res chain seq x y z
N MET A 1 31.12 -3.51 -26.72
CA MET A 1 29.75 -3.22 -26.25
C MET A 1 29.84 -2.11 -25.21
N PRO A 2 29.38 -0.88 -25.48
CA PRO A 2 29.32 0.15 -24.45
C PRO A 2 28.14 -0.15 -23.52
N THR A 3 28.41 -0.27 -22.22
CA THR A 3 27.39 -0.31 -21.17
C THR A 3 26.64 1.02 -21.19
N ALA A 4 25.36 1.00 -21.57
CA ALA A 4 24.47 2.15 -21.44
C ALA A 4 24.57 2.68 -20.01
N GLY A 5 24.87 3.98 -19.89
CA GLY A 5 25.16 4.66 -18.64
C GLY A 5 24.05 4.44 -17.62
N ARG A 6 24.41 3.82 -16.50
CA ARG A 6 23.63 3.92 -15.26
C ARG A 6 23.72 5.37 -14.83
N THR A 7 22.60 6.07 -14.73
CA THR A 7 22.56 7.40 -14.12
C THR A 7 22.76 7.25 -12.62
N ASP A 8 23.53 8.15 -12.02
CA ASP A 8 23.92 8.11 -10.60
C ASP A 8 22.73 8.11 -9.61
N ASP A 9 21.52 8.38 -10.10
CA ASP A 9 20.24 8.37 -9.39
C ASP A 9 19.76 6.98 -8.92
N GLU A 10 20.39 5.89 -9.39
CA GLU A 10 19.99 4.51 -9.04
C GLU A 10 20.81 3.88 -7.90
N THR A 11 21.74 4.63 -7.29
CA THR A 11 22.56 4.10 -6.19
C THR A 11 21.81 4.14 -4.86
N ALA A 12 21.99 3.10 -4.04
CA ALA A 12 21.36 2.98 -2.72
C ALA A 12 21.70 4.17 -1.77
N SER A 13 22.83 4.83 -2.01
CA SER A 13 23.23 6.06 -1.32
C SER A 13 22.33 7.26 -1.66
N VAL A 14 21.92 7.43 -2.92
CA VAL A 14 21.05 8.53 -3.37
C VAL A 14 19.61 8.31 -2.92
N GLN A 15 19.12 7.06 -2.93
CA GLN A 15 17.78 6.73 -2.41
C GLN A 15 17.66 6.96 -0.89
N ARG A 16 18.76 6.82 -0.14
CA ARG A 16 18.77 7.02 1.32
C ARG A 16 18.61 8.49 1.72
N SER A 17 19.01 9.42 0.86
CA SER A 17 18.86 10.88 1.07
C SER A 17 17.53 11.45 0.58
N GLN A 18 16.67 10.64 -0.06
CA GLN A 18 15.40 11.10 -0.64
C GLN A 18 14.20 10.47 0.08
N PRO A 19 13.53 11.19 1.00
CA PRO A 19 12.53 10.65 1.91
C PRO A 19 11.30 10.02 1.23
N ASP A 20 11.03 10.40 -0.03
CA ASP A 20 9.86 9.94 -0.82
C ASP A 20 10.20 8.84 -1.84
N ARG A 21 11.43 8.29 -1.84
CA ARG A 21 11.79 7.19 -2.74
C ARG A 21 11.33 5.84 -2.19
N TRP A 22 11.14 4.89 -3.10
CA TRP A 22 10.74 3.49 -2.88
C TRP A 22 11.42 2.82 -1.67
N PHE A 23 12.68 3.16 -1.38
CA PHE A 23 13.42 2.68 -0.21
C PHE A 23 12.70 2.93 1.12
N HIS A 24 12.08 4.10 1.31
CA HIS A 24 11.34 4.43 2.52
C HIS A 24 10.00 3.69 2.59
N HIS A 25 9.35 3.44 1.45
CA HIS A 25 8.16 2.59 1.35
C HIS A 25 8.47 1.14 1.76
N TYR A 26 9.54 0.56 1.22
CA TYR A 26 9.98 -0.79 1.62
C TYR A 26 10.36 -0.88 3.10
N ARG A 27 11.02 0.15 3.67
CA ARG A 27 11.31 0.16 5.11
C ARG A 27 10.05 0.25 5.97
N LYS A 28 9.08 1.09 5.60
CA LYS A 28 7.78 1.19 6.29
C LYS A 28 7.03 -0.15 6.23
N LEU A 29 6.98 -0.80 5.07
CA LEU A 29 6.37 -2.12 4.90
C LEU A 29 7.08 -3.22 5.69
N ALA A 30 8.43 -3.21 5.71
CA ALA A 30 9.19 -4.19 6.49
C ALA A 30 8.99 -3.99 8.01
N ALA A 31 8.89 -2.74 8.48
CA ALA A 31 8.56 -2.43 9.86
C ALA A 31 7.13 -2.87 10.20
N LEU A 32 6.16 -2.59 9.33
CA LEU A 32 4.77 -3.04 9.47
C LEU A 32 4.69 -4.57 9.57
N ARG A 33 5.40 -5.28 8.68
CA ARG A 33 5.47 -6.75 8.71
C ARG A 33 6.02 -7.28 10.03
N ARG A 34 7.09 -6.69 10.57
CA ARG A 34 7.68 -7.12 11.86
C ARG A 34 6.77 -6.85 13.05
N ASN A 35 6.03 -5.74 13.02
CA ASN A 35 5.24 -5.27 14.15
C ASN A 35 3.78 -5.71 14.11
N THR A 36 3.35 -6.43 13.07
CA THR A 36 1.98 -6.93 12.95
C THR A 36 1.99 -8.46 12.83
N PRO A 37 1.94 -9.20 13.96
CA PRO A 37 1.94 -10.66 13.99
C PRO A 37 0.86 -11.30 13.10
N MET A 38 -0.26 -10.59 12.88
CA MET A 38 -1.37 -11.06 12.03
C MET A 38 -1.00 -11.17 10.55
N LEU A 39 0.11 -10.56 10.10
CA LEU A 39 0.69 -10.76 8.77
C LEU A 39 1.48 -12.07 8.62
N HIS A 40 1.59 -12.90 9.66
CA HIS A 40 2.32 -14.16 9.60
C HIS A 40 1.44 -15.41 9.49
N GLY A 41 0.14 -15.35 9.85
CA GLY A 41 -0.65 -16.57 10.03
C GLY A 41 -2.14 -16.54 9.68
N SER A 42 -2.70 -15.46 9.13
CA SER A 42 -4.13 -15.41 8.78
C SER A 42 -4.39 -15.88 7.34
N SER A 43 -5.49 -16.63 7.16
CA SER A 43 -6.15 -16.84 5.87
C SER A 43 -6.48 -15.49 5.23
N TRP A 44 -6.58 -15.49 3.91
CA TRP A 44 -6.85 -14.28 3.13
C TRP A 44 -8.05 -14.49 2.23
N GLU A 45 -8.79 -13.41 2.00
CA GLU A 45 -10.00 -13.37 1.21
C GLU A 45 -9.88 -12.25 0.19
N TRP A 46 -10.26 -12.54 -1.06
CA TRP A 46 -10.34 -11.53 -2.10
C TRP A 46 -11.57 -10.64 -1.87
N LEU A 47 -11.36 -9.32 -1.89
CA LEU A 47 -12.45 -8.35 -1.82
C LEU A 47 -12.81 -7.90 -3.23
N THR A 48 -14.09 -7.94 -3.56
CA THR A 48 -14.59 -7.39 -4.83
C THR A 48 -14.88 -5.90 -4.65
N VAL A 49 -13.91 -5.05 -5.01
CA VAL A 49 -14.06 -3.58 -4.97
C VAL A 49 -14.36 -3.04 -6.37
N SER A 50 -13.54 -3.41 -7.36
CA SER A 50 -13.67 -3.05 -8.78
C SER A 50 -12.84 -4.02 -9.62
N ASN A 51 -13.13 -4.10 -10.92
CA ASN A 51 -12.33 -4.90 -11.88
C ASN A 51 -10.91 -4.34 -12.06
N ASP A 52 -10.75 -3.03 -11.85
CA ASP A 52 -9.46 -2.34 -11.96
C ASP A 52 -8.74 -2.27 -10.60
N ALA A 53 -9.21 -3.01 -9.60
CA ALA A 53 -8.66 -3.02 -8.26
C ALA A 53 -8.21 -4.42 -7.87
N VAL A 54 -7.03 -4.50 -7.25
CA VAL A 54 -6.60 -5.68 -6.52
C VAL A 54 -6.84 -5.40 -5.04
N ALA A 55 -7.84 -6.06 -4.47
CA ALA A 55 -8.21 -5.87 -3.07
C ALA A 55 -8.31 -7.21 -2.35
N PHE A 56 -7.73 -7.30 -1.16
CA PHE A 56 -7.85 -8.49 -0.33
C PHE A 56 -7.83 -8.13 1.15
N ARG A 57 -8.47 -9.00 1.93
CA ARG A 57 -8.48 -8.96 3.39
C ARG A 57 -7.62 -10.08 3.94
N ARG A 58 -6.92 -9.79 5.04
CA ARG A 58 -6.11 -10.75 5.76
C ARG A 58 -6.17 -10.46 7.26
N GLY A 59 -7.04 -11.20 7.96
CA GLY A 59 -7.44 -10.87 9.33
C GLY A 59 -8.02 -9.44 9.39
N PRO A 60 -7.55 -8.57 10.29
CA PRO A 60 -8.04 -7.19 10.40
C PRO A 60 -7.43 -6.25 9.35
N LEU A 61 -6.60 -6.74 8.43
CA LEU A 61 -5.97 -5.88 7.43
C LEU A 61 -6.70 -5.97 6.10
N CYS A 62 -6.97 -4.82 5.50
CA CYS A 62 -7.45 -4.72 4.12
C CYS A 62 -6.38 -4.04 3.28
N VAL A 63 -6.04 -4.63 2.14
CA VAL A 63 -5.13 -4.05 1.17
C VAL A 63 -5.92 -3.77 -0.10
N VAL A 64 -5.77 -2.57 -0.64
CA VAL A 64 -6.35 -2.19 -1.94
C VAL A 64 -5.30 -1.52 -2.79
N VAL A 65 -5.22 -1.95 -4.04
CA VAL A 65 -4.33 -1.40 -5.06
C VAL A 65 -5.16 -1.03 -6.28
N ASN A 66 -5.04 0.21 -6.72
CA ASN A 66 -5.59 0.62 -8.01
C ASN A 66 -4.64 0.16 -9.13
N MET A 67 -5.09 -0.81 -9.93
CA MET A 67 -4.38 -1.33 -11.10
C MET A 67 -4.83 -0.65 -12.40
N GLY A 68 -5.86 0.18 -12.35
CA GLY A 68 -6.40 0.92 -13.48
C GLY A 68 -5.58 2.16 -13.84
N ALA A 69 -5.88 2.72 -15.01
CA ALA A 69 -5.30 3.97 -15.50
C ALA A 69 -6.08 5.23 -15.04
N THR A 70 -7.17 5.04 -14.29
CA THR A 70 -8.05 6.11 -13.81
C THR A 70 -8.20 6.08 -12.30
N ASP A 71 -8.65 7.19 -11.73
CA ASP A 71 -8.99 7.27 -10.31
C ASP A 71 -10.05 6.22 -9.93
N LEU A 72 -9.82 5.53 -8.82
CA LEU A 72 -10.69 4.50 -8.29
C LEU A 72 -11.29 4.95 -6.96
N VAL A 73 -12.62 4.99 -6.88
CA VAL A 73 -13.31 5.27 -5.62
C VAL A 73 -13.50 3.97 -4.84
N VAL A 74 -13.00 3.92 -3.62
CA VAL A 74 -13.04 2.76 -2.73
C VAL A 74 -13.90 3.10 -1.52
N SER A 75 -14.84 2.21 -1.18
CA SER A 75 -15.71 2.33 0.00
C SER A 75 -15.35 1.26 1.04
N LEU A 76 -14.22 1.44 1.71
CA LEU A 76 -13.76 0.59 2.82
C LEU A 76 -13.48 1.44 4.04
N SER A 77 -13.88 0.94 5.20
CA SER A 77 -13.68 1.62 6.49
C SER A 77 -12.48 1.07 7.25
N GLY A 78 -11.67 1.97 7.80
CA GLY A 78 -10.57 1.61 8.68
C GLY A 78 -9.56 2.73 8.90
N THR A 79 -8.56 2.41 9.71
CA THR A 79 -7.39 3.25 9.94
C THR A 79 -6.33 2.99 8.87
N VAL A 80 -5.85 4.02 8.18
CA VAL A 80 -4.77 3.90 7.18
C VAL A 80 -3.45 3.63 7.89
N LEU A 81 -2.88 2.45 7.64
CA LEU A 81 -1.55 2.07 8.12
C LEU A 81 -0.45 2.43 7.13
N PHE A 82 -0.78 2.42 5.84
CA PHE A 82 0.17 2.73 4.78
C PHE A 82 -0.57 3.23 3.55
N ASP A 83 -0.04 4.29 2.95
CA ASP A 83 -0.46 4.79 1.66
C ASP A 83 0.80 5.13 0.85
N THR A 84 0.90 4.55 -0.35
CA THR A 84 1.99 4.83 -1.29
C THR A 84 2.09 6.30 -1.70
N HIS A 85 0.99 7.04 -1.72
CA HIS A 85 0.97 8.44 -2.17
C HIS A 85 0.80 9.42 -1.00
N ASN A 86 0.51 8.94 0.21
CA ASN A 86 0.20 9.73 1.41
C ASN A 86 -0.89 10.79 1.16
N THR A 87 -1.93 10.43 0.39
CA THR A 87 -3.06 11.31 0.05
C THR A 87 -4.37 10.88 0.72
N VAL A 88 -4.44 9.68 1.29
CA VAL A 88 -5.64 9.20 1.99
C VAL A 88 -5.55 9.51 3.47
N ASP A 89 -6.49 10.32 3.96
CA ASP A 89 -6.62 10.64 5.38
C ASP A 89 -7.07 9.42 6.20
N SER A 90 -6.66 9.38 7.47
CA SER A 90 -7.03 8.34 8.42
C SER A 90 -7.73 8.92 9.66
N PRO A 91 -8.79 8.28 10.17
CA PRO A 91 -9.50 7.13 9.62
C PRO A 91 -10.33 7.50 8.39
N THR A 92 -10.70 6.51 7.58
CA THR A 92 -11.51 6.71 6.37
C THR A 92 -12.62 5.68 6.27
N THR A 93 -13.67 6.04 5.53
CA THR A 93 -14.80 5.16 5.14
C THR A 93 -15.00 5.13 3.63
N ARG A 94 -14.44 6.13 2.93
CA ARG A 94 -14.48 6.27 1.48
C ARG A 94 -13.34 7.18 1.03
N PHE A 95 -12.60 6.75 0.03
CA PHE A 95 -11.44 7.48 -0.49
C PHE A 95 -11.24 7.19 -1.98
N THR A 96 -10.42 8.03 -2.61
CA THR A 96 -10.04 7.87 -4.01
C THR A 96 -8.57 7.46 -4.09
N LEU A 97 -8.30 6.43 -4.89
CA LEU A 97 -6.96 5.98 -5.23
C LEU A 97 -6.60 6.45 -6.63
N ALA A 98 -5.51 7.20 -6.75
CA ALA A 98 -4.90 7.51 -8.04
C ALA A 98 -4.39 6.23 -8.73
N PRO A 99 -4.11 6.26 -10.04
CA PRO A 99 -3.51 5.12 -10.76
C PRO A 99 -2.23 4.63 -10.06
N ALA A 100 -2.08 3.31 -9.92
CA ALA A 100 -0.97 2.66 -9.22
C ALA A 100 -0.82 3.00 -7.73
N GLN A 101 -1.82 3.63 -7.10
CA GLN A 101 -1.84 3.84 -5.66
C GLN A 101 -2.27 2.58 -4.90
N ALA A 102 -1.53 2.25 -3.86
CA ALA A 102 -1.86 1.19 -2.91
C ALA A 102 -2.04 1.75 -1.50
N VAL A 103 -3.04 1.20 -0.79
CA VAL A 103 -3.37 1.53 0.60
C VAL A 103 -3.53 0.25 1.42
N ILE A 104 -3.06 0.28 2.66
CA ILE A 104 -3.27 -0.74 3.68
C ILE A 104 -4.07 -0.12 4.82
N LEU A 105 -5.21 -0.72 5.13
CA LEU A 105 -6.10 -0.33 6.23
C LEU A 105 -6.04 -1.39 7.33
N ALA A 106 -6.09 -0.96 8.59
CA ALA A 106 -6.63 -1.76 9.68
C ALA A 106 -8.14 -1.57 9.68
N SER A 107 -8.89 -2.62 9.40
CA SER A 107 -10.34 -2.64 9.46
C SER A 107 -10.80 -2.42 10.90
N ASP A 108 -11.77 -1.52 11.08
CA ASP A 108 -12.43 -1.28 12.38
C ASP A 108 -13.46 -2.38 12.71
N SER A 109 -13.68 -3.34 11.81
CA SER A 109 -14.56 -4.47 12.07
C SER A 109 -13.89 -5.45 13.03
N VAL A 110 -14.19 -5.27 14.32
CA VAL A 110 -14.18 -6.37 15.29
C VAL A 110 -15.22 -7.37 14.81
N GLU A 111 -14.79 -8.53 14.31
CA GLU A 111 -15.70 -9.68 14.10
C GLU A 111 -16.54 -9.87 15.38
N SER A 112 -17.86 -9.75 15.23
CA SER A 112 -18.86 -10.16 16.23
C SER A 112 -19.31 -11.57 15.92
#